data_AF-A0A383CSQ1-F1
#
_entry.id   AF-A0A383CSQ1-F1
#
_cell.length_a   1.000
_cell.length_b   1.000
_cell.length_c   1.000
_cell.angle_alpha   90.00
_cell.angle_beta   90.00
_cell.angle_gamma   90.00
#
_symmetry.space_group_name_H-M   'P 1'
#
loop_
_entity.id
_entity.type
_entity.pdbx_description
1 polymer ?
#
loop_
_entity_poly.entity_id
_entity_poly.type
_entity_poly.pdbx_seq_one_letter_code
_entity_poly.pdbx_strand_id
1 'polypeptide(L)'
;MIKKLFFIFNILLIYFFSVNISIADLQTNLINKLTATQTLSFDFKQKISDKEEMGNCFIKYPLLMKCNYQNLKQKTIISNGKKVSIIKKKI
;
A
#
# COMPACT_ATOMS: atom_id res chain seq x y z
N MET A 1 -34.36 35.91 -29.42
CA MET A 1 -34.21 35.54 -27.99
C MET A 1 -33.95 34.03 -27.79
N ILE A 2 -34.70 33.14 -28.45
CA ILE A 2 -34.60 31.67 -28.31
C ILE A 2 -33.21 31.09 -28.67
N LYS A 3 -32.56 31.54 -29.75
CA LYS A 3 -31.22 31.06 -30.14
C LYS A 3 -30.14 31.35 -29.07
N LYS A 4 -30.24 32.50 -28.38
CA LYS A 4 -29.32 32.89 -27.29
C LYS A 4 -29.57 32.04 -26.04
N LEU A 5 -30.83 31.71 -25.75
CA LEU A 5 -31.21 30.80 -24.67
C LEU A 5 -30.71 29.37 -24.93
N PHE A 6 -30.85 28.88 -26.18
CA PHE A 6 -30.33 27.58 -26.59
C PHE A 6 -28.80 27.52 -26.48
N PHE A 7 -28.11 28.60 -26.84
CA PHE A 7 -26.65 28.69 -26.68
C PHE A 7 -26.21 28.63 -25.21
N ILE A 8 -26.89 29.37 -24.32
CA ILE A 8 -26.63 29.33 -22.86
C ILE A 8 -26.94 27.94 -22.28
N PHE A 9 -28.02 27.30 -22.73
CA PHE A 9 -28.36 25.94 -22.32
C PHE A 9 -27.28 24.92 -22.72
N ASN A 10 -26.72 25.01 -23.93
CA ASN A 10 -25.63 24.14 -24.36
C ASN A 10 -24.35 24.36 -23.53
N ILE A 11 -24.03 25.60 -23.16
CA ILE A 11 -22.89 25.88 -22.27
C ILE A 11 -23.10 25.26 -20.89
N LEU A 12 -24.30 25.39 -20.32
CA LEU A 12 -24.65 24.78 -19.04
C LEU A 12 -24.60 23.25 -19.11
N LEU A 13 -25.01 22.67 -20.24
CA LEU A 13 -24.96 21.23 -20.47
C LEU A 13 -23.52 20.71 -20.52
N ILE A 14 -22.64 21.41 -21.25
CA ILE A 14 -21.20 21.08 -21.32
C ILE A 14 -20.56 21.21 -19.93
N TYR A 15 -20.90 22.27 -19.17
CA TYR A 15 -20.42 22.45 -17.80
C TYR A 15 -20.88 21.31 -16.88
N PHE A 16 -22.14 20.90 -16.96
CA PHE A 16 -22.69 19.80 -16.16
C PHE A 16 -22.02 18.45 -16.47
N PHE A 17 -21.74 18.16 -17.74
CA PHE A 17 -21.02 16.94 -18.11
C PHE A 17 -19.53 16.97 -17.75
N SER A 18 -18.92 18.16 -17.60
CA SER A 18 -17.51 18.30 -17.22
C SER A 18 -17.19 18.04 -15.74
N VAL A 19 -18.21 17.97 -14.84
CA VAL A 19 -17.99 17.79 -13.39
C VAL A 19 -17.69 16.32 -13.00
N ASN A 20 -17.76 15.37 -13.94
CA ASN A 20 -17.62 13.93 -13.65
C ASN A 20 -16.26 13.32 -14.00
N ILE A 21 -15.24 14.12 -14.30
CA ILE A 21 -13.97 13.59 -14.82
C ILE A 21 -12.88 13.58 -13.74
N SER A 22 -12.59 12.36 -13.30
CA SER A 22 -11.38 11.89 -12.59
C SER A 22 -11.35 11.95 -11.06
N ILE A 23 -11.89 10.90 -10.44
CA ILE A 23 -11.43 10.43 -9.13
C ILE A 23 -10.48 9.27 -9.40
N ALA A 24 -9.23 9.56 -9.72
CA ALA A 24 -8.17 8.54 -9.75
C ALA A 24 -7.79 8.21 -8.31
N ASP A 25 -8.64 7.46 -7.60
CA ASP A 25 -8.39 7.16 -6.19
C ASP A 25 -7.35 6.04 -6.06
N LEU A 26 -6.09 6.47 -6.09
CA LEU A 26 -4.91 5.66 -5.82
C LEU A 26 -5.06 4.93 -4.46
N GLN A 27 -5.74 5.53 -3.48
CA GLN A 27 -5.98 4.89 -2.18
C GLN A 27 -6.94 3.72 -2.31
N THR A 28 -8.08 3.89 -2.98
CA THR A 28 -9.03 2.77 -3.24
C THR A 28 -8.36 1.63 -4.01
N ASN A 29 -7.59 1.94 -5.04
CA ASN A 29 -6.87 0.92 -5.81
C ASN A 29 -5.81 0.19 -4.97
N LEU A 30 -5.10 0.90 -4.09
CA LEU A 30 -4.14 0.30 -3.17
C LEU A 30 -4.84 -0.59 -2.13
N ILE A 31 -5.94 -0.12 -1.53
CA ILE A 31 -6.75 -0.88 -0.58
C ILE A 31 -7.26 -2.16 -1.24
N ASN A 32 -7.81 -2.08 -2.46
CA ASN A 32 -8.32 -3.24 -3.20
C ASN A 32 -7.22 -4.27 -3.48
N LYS A 33 -5.99 -3.83 -3.80
CA LYS A 33 -4.86 -4.74 -3.99
C LYS A 33 -4.44 -5.40 -2.68
N LEU A 34 -4.39 -4.66 -1.59
CA LEU A 34 -4.04 -5.19 -0.27
C LEU A 34 -5.09 -6.18 0.24
N THR A 35 -6.38 -5.89 0.07
CA THR A 35 -7.48 -6.79 0.48
C THR A 35 -7.59 -8.04 -0.39
N ALA A 36 -7.27 -7.95 -1.68
CA ALA A 36 -7.23 -9.10 -2.58
C ALA A 36 -6.01 -10.01 -2.35
N THR A 37 -4.93 -9.49 -1.75
CA THR A 37 -3.70 -10.26 -1.51
C THR A 37 -3.81 -11.07 -0.22
N GLN A 38 -3.76 -12.40 -0.33
CA GLN A 38 -3.81 -13.29 0.85
C GLN A 38 -2.45 -13.41 1.55
N THR A 39 -1.38 -13.53 0.76
CA THR A 39 -0.01 -13.71 1.25
C THR A 39 0.97 -12.95 0.37
N LEU A 40 2.03 -12.43 0.98
CA LEU A 40 3.12 -11.73 0.31
C LEU A 40 4.44 -12.24 0.90
N SER A 41 5.31 -12.73 0.03
CA SER A 41 6.66 -13.19 0.38
C SER A 41 7.68 -12.43 -0.44
N PHE A 42 8.70 -11.88 0.21
CA PHE A 42 9.74 -11.13 -0.47
C PHE A 42 11.05 -11.16 0.30
N ASP A 43 12.14 -11.08 -0.44
CA ASP A 43 13.46 -10.78 0.11
C ASP A 43 13.66 -9.26 0.17
N PHE A 44 14.38 -8.79 1.17
CA PHE A 44 14.66 -7.37 1.35
C PHE A 44 16.14 -7.11 1.59
N LYS A 45 16.56 -5.91 1.19
CA LYS A 45 17.82 -5.28 1.55
C LYS A 45 17.52 -3.91 2.15
N GLN A 46 17.81 -3.74 3.43
CA GLN A 46 17.58 -2.54 4.20
C GLN A 46 18.91 -1.84 4.46
N LYS A 47 19.02 -0.57 4.09
CA LYS A 47 20.21 0.26 4.35
C LYS A 47 19.88 1.33 5.39
N ILE A 48 20.56 1.31 6.53
CA ILE A 48 20.51 2.36 7.56
C ILE A 48 21.92 2.94 7.70
N SER A 49 22.11 4.17 7.21
CA SER A 49 23.45 4.78 7.15
C SER A 49 24.41 3.84 6.41
N ASP A 50 25.51 3.45 7.06
CA ASP A 50 26.53 2.56 6.50
C ASP A 50 26.26 1.08 6.80
N LYS A 51 25.13 0.75 7.45
CA LYS A 51 24.75 -0.63 7.76
C LYS A 51 23.76 -1.15 6.74
N GLU A 52 24.08 -2.32 6.18
CA GLU A 52 23.16 -3.08 5.33
C GLU A 52 22.68 -4.33 6.08
N GLU A 53 21.36 -4.52 6.12
CA GLU A 53 20.72 -5.73 6.63
C GLU A 53 19.93 -6.38 5.49
N MET A 54 20.03 -7.69 5.36
CA MET A 54 19.25 -8.46 4.38
C MET A 54 18.38 -9.46 5.11
N GLY A 55 17.33 -9.93 4.44
CA GLY A 55 16.45 -10.91 5.02
C GLY A 55 15.30 -11.27 4.12
N ASN A 56 14.40 -12.09 4.64
CA ASN A 56 13.17 -12.45 3.98
C ASN A 56 11.97 -12.19 4.90
N CYS A 57 10.88 -11.74 4.31
CA CYS A 57 9.63 -11.49 5.00
C CYS A 57 8.52 -12.32 4.37
N PHE A 58 7.69 -12.89 5.23
CA PHE A 58 6.43 -13.53 4.87
C PHE A 58 5.31 -12.83 5.63
N ILE A 59 4.38 -12.25 4.87
CA ILE A 59 3.19 -11.58 5.37
C ILE A 59 1.99 -12.41 4.95
N LYS A 60 1.14 -12.77 5.90
CA LYS A 60 -0.20 -13.29 5.65
C LYS A 60 -1.20 -12.25 6.13
N TYR A 61 -1.83 -11.59 5.17
CA TYR A 61 -2.78 -10.53 5.46
C TYR A 61 -3.99 -11.09 6.23
N PRO A 62 -4.59 -10.29 7.13
CA PRO A 62 -4.24 -8.88 7.40
C PRO A 62 -3.13 -8.65 8.44
N LEU A 63 -2.79 -9.63 9.28
CA LEU A 63 -2.14 -9.35 10.56
C LEU A 63 -0.94 -10.23 10.92
N LEU A 64 -0.67 -11.29 10.16
CA LEU A 64 0.41 -12.21 10.46
C LEU A 64 1.65 -11.82 9.65
N MET A 65 2.78 -11.70 10.33
CA MET A 65 4.05 -11.37 9.68
C MET A 65 5.18 -12.11 10.35
N LYS A 66 6.11 -12.63 9.55
CA LYS A 66 7.39 -13.17 10.02
C LYS A 66 8.50 -12.68 9.09
N CYS A 67 9.46 -11.97 9.65
CA CYS A 67 10.64 -11.50 8.93
C CYS A 67 11.90 -12.06 9.59
N ASN A 68 12.75 -12.74 8.82
CA ASN A 68 14.02 -13.25 9.30
C ASN A 68 15.14 -12.41 8.70
N TYR A 69 16.02 -11.90 9.56
CA TYR A 69 17.18 -11.14 9.18
C TYR A 69 18.38 -12.08 9.06
N GLN A 70 19.09 -11.99 7.95
CA GLN A 70 20.36 -12.67 7.68
C GLN A 70 21.51 -11.89 8.33
N ASN A 71 21.45 -11.71 9.65
CA ASN A 71 22.52 -11.09 10.43
C ASN A 71 23.13 -12.10 11.43
N LEU A 72 24.28 -11.75 12.01
CA LEU A 72 24.98 -12.61 12.99
C LEU A 72 24.08 -13.03 14.17
N LYS A 73 23.15 -12.16 14.56
CA LYS A 73 22.23 -12.37 15.68
C LYS A 73 20.97 -13.16 15.27
N GLN A 74 20.85 -13.58 14.01
CA GLN A 74 19.69 -14.29 13.45
C GLN A 74 18.35 -13.68 13.92
N LYS A 75 18.26 -12.34 13.82
CA LYS A 75 17.10 -11.60 14.32
C LYS A 75 15.84 -12.03 13.57
N THR A 76 14.76 -12.33 14.30
CA THR A 76 13.45 -12.64 13.74
C THR A 76 12.40 -11.70 14.31
N ILE A 77 11.60 -11.08 13.46
CA ILE A 77 10.44 -10.27 13.84
C ILE A 77 9.18 -11.08 13.54
N ILE A 78 8.31 -11.24 14.52
CA ILE A 78 7.05 -11.97 14.39
C ILE A 78 5.91 -11.08 14.87
N SER A 79 4.85 -10.94 14.07
CA SER A 79 3.58 -10.32 14.45
C SER A 79 2.46 -11.33 14.34
N ASN A 80 1.57 -11.34 15.33
CA ASN A 80 0.33 -12.13 15.31
C ASN A 80 -0.94 -11.27 15.26
N GLY A 81 -0.81 -9.98 14.94
CA GLY A 81 -1.92 -9.03 14.94
C GLY A 81 -2.27 -8.41 16.28
N LYS A 82 -1.75 -8.97 17.38
CA LYS A 82 -1.95 -8.43 18.74
C LYS A 82 -0.65 -7.93 19.35
N LYS A 83 0.46 -8.62 19.05
CA LYS A 83 1.78 -8.33 19.58
C LYS A 83 2.84 -8.53 18.51
N VAL A 84 3.90 -7.74 18.61
CA VAL A 84 5.13 -7.89 17.85
C VAL A 84 6.22 -8.39 18.78
N SER A 85 6.93 -9.44 18.36
CA SER A 85 8.04 -10.03 19.10
C SER A 85 9.31 -9.96 18.27
N ILE A 86 10.42 -9.60 18.91
CA ILE A 86 11.75 -9.55 18.31
C ILE A 86 12.62 -10.58 19.03
N ILE A 87 12.96 -11.64 18.32
CA ILE A 87 13.81 -12.71 18.82
C ILE A 87 15.21 -12.50 18.24
N LYS A 88 16.23 -12.60 19.07
CA LYS A 88 17.63 -12.52 18.64
C LYS A 88 18.42 -13.60 19.37
N LYS A 89 19.34 -14.25 18.66
CA LYS A 89 20.31 -15.15 19.26
C LYS A 89 21.22 -14.35 20.20
N LYS A 90 21.41 -14.85 21.42
CA LYS A 90 22.44 -14.34 22.32
C LYS A 90 23.78 -14.88 21.81
N ILE A 91 24.66 -13.97 21.42
CA ILE A 91 26.05 -14.22 21.06
C ILE A 91 26.88 -13.96 22.30
#